data_AF-D0UJ93-F1
#
_entry.id   AF-D0UJ93-F1
#
_cell.length_a   1.000
_cell.length_b   1.000
_cell.length_c   1.000
_cell.angle_alpha   90.00
_cell.angle_beta   90.00
_cell.angle_gamma   90.00
#
_symmetry.space_group_name_H-M   'P 1'
#
loop_
_entity.id
_entity.type
_entity.pdbx_description
1 polymer ?
#
loop_
_entity_poly.entity_id
_entity_poly.type
_entity_poly.pdbx_seq_one_letter_code
_entity_poly.pdbx_strand_id
1 'polypeptide(L)'
;IELTGIYTNSYDGSLNISNGFPVFATVIMANQIVKKDDKVATRNLTDEDIKAIVALSKDERIAERIVHSIAPSIFGHEDIKRGIALALFGGETKNPGQKHKVRGDINVLLCGDPGTAKSQFLKYVEKIAPRAVFTTGQGASAVGLTAYVQKSPVTREWTLEAGALVLADRGVCLI
;
A
#
# COMPACT_ATOMS: atom_id res chain seq x y z
N ILE A 1 5.27 8.34 6.76
CA ILE A 1 6.53 8.19 7.51
C ILE A 1 6.35 8.83 8.88
N GLU A 2 6.86 8.21 9.92
CA GLU A 2 6.95 8.72 11.29
C GLU A 2 8.43 8.86 11.64
N LEU A 3 8.82 10.01 12.18
CA LEU A 3 10.21 10.36 12.41
C LEU A 3 10.38 10.83 13.85
N THR A 4 11.27 10.18 14.56
CA THR A 4 11.76 10.61 15.86
C THR A 4 13.14 11.22 15.66
N GLY A 5 13.34 12.44 16.14
CA GLY A 5 14.57 13.17 15.93
C GLY A 5 14.77 14.28 16.94
N ILE A 6 15.95 14.87 16.91
CA ILE A 6 16.33 16.00 17.75
C ILE A 6 16.08 17.28 16.96
N TYR A 7 15.26 18.16 17.51
CA TYR A 7 15.08 19.49 16.95
C TYR A 7 16.34 20.32 17.22
N THR A 8 16.88 20.92 16.15
CA THR A 8 18.03 21.81 16.21
C THR A 8 17.76 23.08 15.42
N ASN A 9 18.42 24.16 15.82
CA ASN A 9 18.44 25.39 15.08
C ASN A 9 19.88 25.77 14.73
N SER A 10 20.05 26.44 13.59
CA SER A 10 21.34 27.00 13.18
C SER A 10 21.16 28.45 12.75
N TYR A 11 22.20 29.24 12.97
CA TYR A 11 22.23 30.62 12.51
C TYR A 11 22.59 30.63 11.02
N ASP A 12 21.72 31.19 10.19
CA ASP A 12 21.96 31.38 8.77
C ASP A 12 21.94 32.88 8.45
N GLY A 13 23.11 33.42 8.10
CA GLY A 13 23.25 34.84 7.78
C GLY A 13 22.47 35.25 6.53
N SER A 14 22.19 34.33 5.60
CA SER A 14 21.46 34.64 4.38
C SER A 14 19.97 34.91 4.64
N LEU A 15 19.36 34.11 5.52
CA LEU A 15 17.98 34.27 5.98
C LEU A 15 17.76 35.58 6.76
N ASN A 16 18.78 36.05 7.46
CA ASN A 16 18.69 37.29 8.23
C ASN A 16 18.74 38.53 7.34
N ILE A 17 19.56 38.49 6.28
CA ILE A 17 19.64 39.58 5.31
C ILE A 17 18.33 39.72 4.51
N SER A 18 17.68 38.60 4.17
CA SER A 18 16.42 38.63 3.43
C SER A 18 15.23 39.08 4.28
N ASN A 19 15.20 38.72 5.56
CA ASN A 19 14.05 38.99 6.44
C ASN A 19 14.21 40.26 7.29
N GLY A 20 15.43 40.78 7.49
CA GLY A 20 15.68 42.02 8.24
C GLY A 20 15.62 41.87 9.77
N PHE A 21 15.50 40.65 10.28
CA PHE A 21 15.55 40.29 11.70
C PHE A 21 16.17 38.88 11.86
N PRO A 22 16.71 38.52 13.03
CA PRO A 22 17.36 37.23 13.22
C PRO A 22 16.34 36.07 13.15
N VAL A 23 16.39 35.32 12.05
CA VAL A 23 15.66 34.09 11.77
C VAL A 23 16.64 32.91 11.83
N PHE A 24 16.30 31.89 12.61
CA PHE A 24 17.10 30.67 12.68
C PHE A 24 16.57 29.63 11.69
N ALA A 25 17.49 28.94 11.00
CA ALA A 25 17.15 27.78 10.20
C ALA A 25 16.83 26.61 11.13
N THR A 26 15.66 26.00 10.95
CA THR A 26 15.19 24.87 11.77
C THR A 26 15.47 23.55 11.05
N VAL A 27 16.11 22.61 11.76
CA VAL A 27 16.49 21.31 11.22
C VAL A 27 16.14 20.23 12.23
N ILE A 28 15.49 19.16 11.78
CA ILE A 28 15.25 17.97 12.61
C ILE A 28 16.31 16.93 12.25
N MET A 29 17.21 16.64 13.18
CA MET A 29 18.17 15.55 13.04
C MET A 29 17.45 14.22 13.31
N ALA A 30 17.22 13.45 12.26
CA ALA A 30 16.53 12.17 12.35
C ALA A 30 17.35 11.15 13.16
N ASN A 31 16.73 10.53 14.17
CA ASN A 31 17.32 9.44 14.94
C ASN A 31 16.69 8.09 14.55
N GLN A 32 15.37 8.04 14.45
CA GLN A 32 14.62 6.85 14.07
C GLN A 32 13.53 7.20 13.07
N ILE A 33 13.42 6.38 12.02
CA ILE A 33 12.39 6.52 10.99
C ILE A 33 11.56 5.24 10.99
N VAL A 34 10.27 5.37 11.26
CA VAL A 34 9.29 4.29 11.18
C VAL A 34 8.38 4.58 10.00
N LYS A 35 8.29 3.66 9.04
CA LYS A 35 7.33 3.78 7.95
C LYS A 35 5.96 3.33 8.45
N LYS A 36 5.00 4.25 8.58
CA LYS A 36 3.60 3.93 8.92
C LYS A 36 2.95 2.89 7.99
N ASP A 37 3.39 2.85 6.73
CA ASP A 37 2.94 1.88 5.72
C ASP A 37 3.88 0.68 5.51
N ASP A 38 4.94 0.51 6.32
CA ASP A 38 5.60 -0.80 6.41
C ASP A 38 4.70 -1.72 7.24
N LYS A 39 3.56 -2.12 6.66
CA LYS A 39 2.82 -3.29 7.12
C LYS A 39 3.50 -4.56 6.60
N VAL A 40 4.83 -4.62 6.70
CA VAL A 40 5.57 -5.89 6.77
C VAL A 40 5.23 -6.50 8.13
N ALA A 41 3.96 -6.88 8.29
CA ALA A 41 3.37 -7.49 9.46
C ALA A 41 4.01 -8.86 9.78
N THR A 42 4.92 -9.34 8.93
CA THR A 42 5.68 -10.56 9.12
C THR A 42 6.89 -10.43 10.03
N ARG A 43 7.34 -9.22 10.42
CA ARG A 43 8.62 -9.12 11.14
C ARG A 43 8.58 -9.42 12.65
N ASN A 44 7.41 -9.43 13.30
CA ASN A 44 7.30 -9.74 14.73
C ASN A 44 6.16 -10.74 15.04
N LEU A 45 5.98 -11.79 14.24
CA LEU A 45 5.10 -12.90 14.65
C LEU A 45 5.74 -13.59 15.86
N THR A 46 5.02 -13.70 16.97
CA THR A 46 5.49 -14.43 18.14
C THR A 46 5.36 -15.94 17.91
N ASP A 47 6.06 -16.75 18.71
CA ASP A 47 5.90 -18.21 18.66
C ASP A 47 4.47 -18.65 18.96
N GLU A 48 3.74 -17.87 19.76
CA GLU A 48 2.32 -18.09 20.06
C GLU A 48 1.44 -17.85 18.83
N ASP A 49 1.69 -16.76 18.09
CA ASP A 49 0.98 -16.47 16.83
C ASP A 49 1.21 -17.57 15.79
N ILE A 50 2.46 -18.04 15.66
CA ILE A 50 2.81 -19.12 14.73
C ILE A 50 2.06 -20.40 15.10
N LYS A 51 2.04 -20.77 16.39
CA LYS A 51 1.28 -21.93 16.87
C LYS A 51 -0.21 -21.79 16.59
N ALA A 52 -0.79 -20.61 16.81
CA ALA A 52 -2.20 -20.34 16.53
C ALA A 52 -2.52 -20.47 15.03
N ILE A 53 -1.67 -19.92 14.15
CA ILE A 53 -1.81 -20.03 12.69
C ILE A 53 -1.76 -21.50 12.25
N VAL A 54 -0.79 -22.27 12.74
CA VAL A 54 -0.66 -23.70 12.41
C VAL A 54 -1.86 -24.51 12.94
N ALA A 55 -2.35 -24.20 14.13
CA ALA A 55 -3.56 -24.85 14.66
C ALA A 55 -4.79 -24.54 13.79
N LEU A 56 -4.98 -23.27 13.39
CA LEU A 56 -6.08 -22.84 12.52
C LEU A 56 -6.00 -23.45 11.12
N SER A 57 -4.79 -23.65 10.59
CA SER A 57 -4.59 -24.23 9.25
C SER A 57 -5.11 -25.66 9.11
N LYS A 58 -5.30 -26.37 10.23
CA LYS A 58 -5.82 -27.75 10.27
C LYS A 58 -7.34 -27.83 10.32
N ASP A 59 -8.03 -26.71 10.46
CA ASP A 59 -9.50 -26.66 10.45
C ASP A 59 -10.03 -26.89 9.03
N GLU A 60 -10.88 -27.90 8.84
CA GLU A 60 -11.48 -28.23 7.55
C GLU A 60 -12.32 -27.08 6.97
N ARG A 61 -12.84 -26.20 7.83
CA ARG A 61 -13.68 -25.05 7.44
C ARG A 61 -12.91 -23.73 7.36
N ILE A 62 -11.57 -23.76 7.40
CA ILE A 62 -10.75 -22.54 7.42
C ILE A 62 -11.02 -21.63 6.23
N ALA A 63 -11.28 -22.19 5.05
CA ALA A 63 -11.59 -21.42 3.85
C ALA A 63 -12.85 -20.58 4.02
N GLU A 64 -13.93 -21.15 4.54
CA GLU A 64 -15.19 -20.44 4.79
C GLU A 64 -15.02 -19.38 5.89
N ARG A 65 -14.27 -19.70 6.94
CA ARG A 65 -13.95 -18.74 8.01
C ARG A 65 -13.20 -17.52 7.49
N ILE A 66 -12.24 -17.71 6.59
CA ILE A 66 -11.52 -16.62 5.94
C ILE A 66 -12.48 -15.78 5.10
N VAL A 67 -13.33 -16.39 4.28
CA VAL A 67 -14.29 -15.67 3.43
C VAL A 67 -15.25 -14.82 4.27
N HIS A 68 -15.81 -15.38 5.34
CA HIS A 68 -16.69 -14.63 6.24
C HIS A 68 -15.96 -13.53 7.04
N SER A 69 -14.64 -13.65 7.21
CA SER A 69 -13.83 -12.59 7.83
C SER A 69 -13.60 -11.38 6.93
N ILE A 70 -13.79 -11.52 5.60
CA ILE A 70 -13.65 -10.41 4.66
C ILE A 70 -14.90 -9.52 4.70
N ALA A 71 -14.69 -8.24 5.03
CA ALA A 71 -15.73 -7.22 5.12
C ALA A 71 -16.98 -7.70 5.89
N PRO A 72 -16.83 -8.05 7.19
CA PRO A 72 -17.92 -8.62 7.98
C PRO A 72 -19.08 -7.65 8.20
N SER A 73 -18.85 -6.34 8.00
CA SER A 73 -19.88 -5.30 8.06
C SER A 73 -20.85 -5.31 6.88
N ILE A 74 -20.54 -6.03 5.80
CA ILE A 74 -21.39 -6.14 4.61
C ILE A 74 -22.09 -7.51 4.64
N PHE A 75 -23.42 -7.49 4.67
CA PHE A 75 -24.23 -8.71 4.65
C PHE A 75 -24.24 -9.35 3.25
N GLY A 76 -24.17 -10.69 3.21
CA GLY A 76 -24.22 -11.48 1.97
C GLY A 76 -22.96 -11.34 1.09
N HIS A 77 -23.17 -11.49 -0.23
CA HIS A 77 -22.12 -11.41 -1.26
C HIS A 77 -20.94 -12.38 -1.06
N GLU A 78 -21.24 -13.62 -0.67
CA GLU A 78 -20.21 -14.63 -0.36
C GLU A 78 -19.27 -14.91 -1.54
N ASP A 79 -19.78 -14.92 -2.77
CA ASP A 79 -18.94 -15.10 -3.97
C ASP A 79 -17.96 -13.95 -4.18
N ILE A 80 -18.40 -12.71 -3.93
CA ILE A 80 -17.55 -11.52 -4.03
C ILE A 80 -16.47 -11.54 -2.95
N LYS A 81 -16.85 -11.85 -1.71
CA LYS A 81 -15.91 -11.98 -0.58
C LYS A 81 -14.87 -13.07 -0.86
N ARG A 82 -15.30 -14.21 -1.42
CA ARG A 82 -14.40 -15.30 -1.83
C ARG A 82 -13.45 -14.87 -2.94
N GLY A 83 -13.93 -14.17 -3.96
CA GLY A 83 -13.08 -13.63 -5.03
C GLY A 83 -12.03 -12.64 -4.51
N ILE A 84 -12.42 -11.75 -3.60
CA ILE A 84 -11.51 -10.80 -2.95
C ILE A 84 -10.48 -11.53 -2.08
N ALA A 85 -10.91 -12.52 -1.29
CA ALA A 85 -10.01 -13.33 -0.46
C ALA A 85 -8.92 -13.99 -1.32
N LEU A 86 -9.33 -14.69 -2.38
CA LEU A 86 -8.41 -15.36 -3.30
C LEU A 86 -7.44 -14.37 -3.97
N ALA A 87 -7.92 -13.19 -4.37
CA ALA A 87 -7.07 -12.15 -4.96
C ALA A 87 -6.04 -11.59 -3.96
N LEU A 88 -6.38 -11.49 -2.68
CA LEU A 88 -5.48 -11.02 -1.63
C LEU A 88 -4.38 -12.03 -1.27
N PHE A 89 -4.71 -13.32 -1.24
CA PHE A 89 -3.69 -14.36 -1.07
C PHE A 89 -2.80 -14.48 -2.30
N GLY A 90 -3.36 -14.26 -3.49
CA GLY A 90 -2.65 -14.35 -4.75
C GLY A 90 -2.27 -15.78 -5.13
N GLY A 91 -1.66 -15.91 -6.31
CA GLY A 91 -1.10 -17.16 -6.80
C GLY A 91 0.42 -17.10 -6.91
N GLU A 92 1.02 -18.24 -7.23
CA GLU A 92 2.47 -18.34 -7.44
C GLU A 92 2.85 -17.95 -8.87
N THR A 93 3.81 -17.04 -9.00
CA THR A 93 4.41 -16.73 -10.30
C THR A 93 5.36 -17.85 -10.71
N LYS A 94 5.17 -18.41 -11.91
CA LYS A 94 5.99 -19.51 -12.43
C LYS A 94 6.88 -19.03 -13.57
N ASN A 95 8.09 -19.57 -13.68
CA ASN A 95 9.00 -19.28 -14.79
C ASN A 95 9.53 -20.59 -15.40
N PRO A 96 8.70 -21.33 -16.16
CA PRO A 96 9.10 -22.61 -16.74
C PRO A 96 10.29 -22.43 -17.68
N GLY A 97 11.40 -23.13 -17.38
CA GLY A 97 12.61 -23.12 -18.20
C GLY A 97 13.30 -21.76 -18.34
N GLN A 98 13.02 -20.81 -17.43
CA GLN A 98 13.54 -19.43 -17.47
C GLN A 98 13.24 -18.62 -18.75
N LYS A 99 12.30 -19.08 -19.60
CA LYS A 99 11.98 -18.40 -20.87
C LYS A 99 10.94 -17.30 -20.71
N HIS A 100 9.89 -17.55 -19.93
CA HIS A 100 8.76 -16.64 -19.77
C HIS A 100 8.18 -16.70 -18.36
N LYS A 101 7.91 -15.52 -17.78
CA LYS A 101 7.27 -15.39 -16.46
C LYS A 101 5.74 -15.44 -16.62
N VAL A 102 5.11 -16.42 -15.99
CA VAL A 102 3.64 -16.59 -15.91
C VAL A 102 3.15 -15.87 -14.66
N ARG A 103 2.15 -14.99 -14.82
CA ARG A 103 1.58 -14.17 -13.74
C ARG A 103 0.90 -15.05 -12.69
N GLY A 104 1.23 -14.83 -11.41
CA GLY A 104 0.52 -15.41 -10.27
C GLY A 104 -0.63 -14.55 -9.74
N ASP A 105 -0.60 -13.25 -10.02
CA ASP A 105 -1.58 -12.29 -9.53
C ASP A 105 -2.96 -12.45 -10.20
N ILE A 106 -4.02 -12.24 -9.42
CA ILE A 106 -5.41 -12.37 -9.84
C ILE A 106 -6.03 -10.97 -9.91
N ASN A 107 -6.56 -10.61 -11.09
CA ASN A 107 -7.29 -9.36 -11.27
C ASN A 107 -8.79 -9.62 -11.08
N VAL A 108 -9.44 -8.80 -10.26
CA VAL A 108 -10.88 -8.91 -9.98
C VAL A 108 -11.59 -7.63 -10.41
N LEU A 109 -12.71 -7.77 -11.13
CA LEU A 109 -13.59 -6.68 -11.50
C LEU A 109 -14.92 -6.81 -10.76
N LEU A 110 -15.29 -5.80 -9.96
CA LEU A 110 -16.58 -5.73 -9.28
C LEU A 110 -17.53 -4.83 -10.08
N CYS A 111 -18.42 -5.43 -10.84
CA CYS A 111 -19.46 -4.72 -11.61
C CYS A 111 -20.84 -5.01 -11.02
N GLY A 112 -21.71 -4.01 -10.95
CA GLY A 112 -23.08 -4.16 -10.46
C GLY A 112 -23.73 -2.82 -10.12
N ASP A 113 -24.99 -2.86 -9.68
CA ASP A 113 -25.85 -1.68 -9.48
C ASP A 113 -25.28 -0.68 -8.47
N PRO A 114 -25.53 0.63 -8.62
CA PRO A 114 -25.17 1.62 -7.60
C PRO A 114 -25.79 1.26 -6.24
N GLY A 115 -25.05 1.50 -5.15
CA GLY A 115 -25.52 1.20 -3.79
C GLY A 115 -25.21 -0.21 -3.25
N THR A 116 -24.61 -1.10 -4.03
CA THR A 116 -24.26 -2.49 -3.62
C THR A 116 -22.95 -2.63 -2.82
N ALA A 117 -22.58 -1.60 -2.03
CA ALA A 117 -21.38 -1.59 -1.17
C ALA A 117 -20.01 -1.87 -1.85
N LYS A 118 -19.91 -1.91 -3.19
CA LYS A 118 -18.65 -2.13 -3.94
C LYS A 118 -17.47 -1.29 -3.45
N SER A 119 -17.66 0.01 -3.27
CA SER A 119 -16.60 0.90 -2.77
C SER A 119 -16.20 0.62 -1.32
N GLN A 120 -17.09 0.04 -0.51
CA GLN A 120 -16.77 -0.35 0.86
C GLN A 120 -15.91 -1.61 0.90
N PHE A 121 -16.12 -2.55 -0.03
CA PHE A 121 -15.21 -3.69 -0.20
C PHE A 121 -13.78 -3.21 -0.52
N LEU A 122 -13.62 -2.28 -1.46
CA LEU A 122 -12.30 -1.73 -1.81
C LEU A 122 -11.63 -1.03 -0.61
N LYS A 123 -12.37 -0.19 0.13
CA LYS A 123 -11.85 0.45 1.36
C LYS A 123 -11.49 -0.54 2.45
N TYR A 124 -12.19 -1.66 2.55
CA TYR A 124 -11.84 -2.72 3.48
C TYR A 124 -10.51 -3.37 3.08
N VAL A 125 -10.36 -3.71 1.79
CA VAL A 125 -9.12 -4.28 1.22
C VAL A 125 -7.92 -3.36 1.44
N GLU A 126 -8.07 -2.05 1.22
CA GLU A 126 -7.04 -1.04 1.47
C GLU A 126 -6.47 -1.10 2.89
N LYS A 127 -7.34 -1.35 3.88
CA LYS A 127 -6.95 -1.41 5.29
C LYS A 127 -6.23 -2.71 5.65
N ILE A 128 -6.68 -3.85 5.11
CA ILE A 128 -6.13 -5.15 5.47
C ILE A 128 -4.90 -5.55 4.66
N ALA A 129 -4.77 -5.07 3.42
CA ALA A 129 -3.65 -5.42 2.56
C ALA A 129 -2.33 -4.83 3.12
N PRO A 130 -1.22 -5.58 3.06
CA PRO A 130 0.08 -5.12 3.56
C PRO A 130 0.62 -3.94 2.74
N ARG A 131 0.32 -3.92 1.44
CA ARG A 131 0.63 -2.81 0.54
C ARG A 131 -0.55 -2.61 -0.38
N ALA A 132 -1.19 -1.46 -0.27
CA ALA A 132 -2.30 -1.08 -1.13
C ALA A 132 -2.17 0.38 -1.58
N VAL A 133 -2.54 0.64 -2.83
CA VAL A 133 -2.68 1.98 -3.37
C VAL A 133 -4.10 2.14 -3.87
N PHE A 134 -4.81 3.11 -3.31
CA PHE A 134 -6.18 3.44 -3.71
C PHE A 134 -6.15 4.66 -4.65
N THR A 135 -6.70 4.51 -5.84
CA THR A 135 -6.75 5.58 -6.86
C THR A 135 -8.18 5.74 -7.35
N THR A 136 -8.66 6.97 -7.49
CA THR A 136 -10.01 7.25 -8.01
C THR A 136 -9.95 8.08 -9.28
N GLY A 137 -10.90 7.85 -10.20
CA GLY A 137 -11.35 8.74 -11.29
C GLY A 137 -10.29 9.58 -12.01
N GLN A 138 -9.84 10.67 -11.39
CA GLN A 138 -8.83 11.59 -11.96
C GLN A 138 -7.38 11.14 -11.79
N GLY A 139 -7.06 10.37 -10.75
CA GLY A 139 -5.74 9.79 -10.53
C GLY A 139 -5.50 8.52 -11.35
N ALA A 140 -6.56 7.87 -11.84
CA ALA A 140 -6.51 6.66 -12.66
C ALA A 140 -6.22 6.96 -14.15
N SER A 141 -5.40 7.98 -14.42
CA SER A 141 -4.92 8.25 -15.78
C SER A 141 -3.80 7.28 -16.16
N ALA A 142 -3.61 7.02 -17.46
CA ALA A 142 -2.52 6.15 -17.93
C ALA A 142 -1.15 6.58 -17.37
N VAL A 143 -0.94 7.89 -17.25
CA VAL A 143 0.26 8.54 -16.73
C VAL A 143 0.36 8.36 -15.20
N GLY A 144 -0.74 8.53 -14.47
CA GLY A 144 -0.78 8.40 -13.01
C GLY A 144 -0.70 6.95 -12.51
N LEU A 145 -1.15 5.97 -13.30
CA LEU A 145 -1.05 4.55 -12.94
C LEU A 145 0.34 3.96 -13.23
N THR A 146 1.02 4.41 -14.27
CA THR A 146 2.29 3.80 -14.72
C THR A 146 3.51 4.53 -14.16
N ALA A 147 4.06 5.47 -14.90
CA ALA A 147 5.16 6.35 -14.50
C ALA A 147 5.12 7.60 -15.38
N TYR A 148 5.66 8.71 -14.87
CA TYR A 148 5.75 9.94 -15.63
C TYR A 148 7.07 10.68 -15.39
N VAL A 149 7.41 11.55 -16.31
CA VAL A 149 8.63 12.35 -16.24
C VAL A 149 8.25 13.77 -15.85
N GLN A 150 8.87 14.29 -14.80
CA GLN A 150 8.71 15.65 -14.34
C GLN A 150 10.05 16.39 -14.43
N LYS A 151 10.00 17.69 -14.72
CA LYS A 151 11.20 18.53 -14.71
C LYS A 151 11.34 19.18 -13.33
N SER A 152 12.47 18.95 -12.67
CA SER A 152 12.76 19.57 -11.38
C SER A 152 12.79 21.10 -11.52
N PRO A 153 12.04 21.86 -10.70
CA PRO A 153 12.02 23.33 -10.80
C PRO A 153 13.35 23.96 -10.37
N VAL A 154 14.14 23.24 -9.55
CA VAL A 154 15.41 23.72 -9.01
C VAL A 154 16.58 23.35 -9.92
N THR A 155 16.73 22.06 -10.23
CA THR A 155 17.88 21.56 -11.02
C THR A 155 17.64 21.64 -12.52
N ARG A 156 16.39 21.83 -12.97
CA ARG A 156 15.97 21.75 -14.38
C ARG A 156 16.27 20.40 -15.05
N GLU A 157 16.57 19.38 -14.28
CA GLU A 157 16.78 18.02 -14.75
C GLU A 157 15.46 17.26 -14.85
N TRP A 158 15.43 16.25 -15.71
CA TRP A 158 14.29 15.35 -15.85
C TRP A 158 14.36 14.25 -14.80
N THR A 159 13.32 14.13 -13.97
CA THR A 159 13.16 13.12 -12.93
C THR A 159 12.00 12.20 -13.27
N LEU A 160 12.16 10.91 -13.03
CA LEU A 160 11.10 9.91 -13.24
C LEU A 160 10.33 9.70 -11.94
N GLU A 161 9.02 9.90 -11.97
CA GLU A 161 8.11 9.64 -10.86
C GLU A 161 7.29 8.38 -11.12
N ALA A 162 7.16 7.56 -10.07
CA ALA A 162 6.45 6.29 -10.11
C ALA A 162 4.94 6.51 -9.94
N GLY A 163 4.14 5.89 -10.81
CA GLY A 163 2.69 5.87 -10.71
C GLY A 163 2.17 4.81 -9.74
N ALA A 164 0.85 4.76 -9.59
CA ALA A 164 0.17 3.93 -8.60
C ALA A 164 0.53 2.43 -8.67
N LEU A 165 0.66 1.86 -9.87
CA LEU A 165 1.00 0.43 -10.03
C LEU A 165 2.42 0.12 -9.58
N VAL A 166 3.36 1.03 -9.82
CA VAL A 166 4.75 0.89 -9.38
C VAL A 166 4.82 1.03 -7.85
N LEU A 167 4.04 1.96 -7.30
CA LEU A 167 3.89 2.12 -5.85
C LEU A 167 3.15 0.96 -5.19
N ALA A 168 2.37 0.19 -5.93
CA ALA A 168 1.65 -1.00 -5.46
C ALA A 168 2.36 -2.33 -5.77
N ASP A 169 3.62 -2.32 -6.22
CA ASP A 169 4.33 -3.55 -6.59
C ASP A 169 4.33 -4.60 -5.46
N ARG A 170 4.03 -5.86 -5.81
CA ARG A 170 3.77 -6.97 -4.87
C ARG A 170 2.69 -6.70 -3.81
N GLY A 171 1.79 -5.78 -4.10
CA GLY A 171 0.63 -5.43 -3.30
C GLY A 171 -0.64 -5.41 -4.15
N VAL A 172 -1.60 -4.58 -3.77
CA VAL A 172 -2.88 -4.45 -4.47
C VAL A 172 -3.10 -3.02 -4.91
N CYS A 173 -3.41 -2.83 -6.19
CA CYS A 173 -3.89 -1.55 -6.71
C CYS A 173 -5.41 -1.58 -6.77
N LEU A 174 -6.06 -0.60 -6.14
CA LEU A 174 -7.52 -0.47 -6.08
C LEU A 174 -7.94 0.72 -6.94
N ILE A 175 -8.92 0.50 -7.82
CA ILE A 175 -9.42 1.47 -8.81
C ILE A 175 -10.94 1.59 -8.66
#